data_AF-A0A5Q5AX47-F1
#
_entry.id   AF-A0A5Q5AX47-F1
#
_cell.length_a   1.000
_cell.length_b   1.000
_cell.length_c   1.000
_cell.angle_alpha   90.00
_cell.angle_beta   90.00
_cell.angle_gamma   90.00
#
_symmetry.space_group_name_H-M   'P 1'
#
loop_
_entity.id
_entity.type
_entity.pdbx_description
1 polymer ?
#
loop_
_entity_poly.entity_id
_entity_poly.type
_entity_poly.pdbx_seq_one_letter_code
_entity_poly.pdbx_strand_id
1 'polypeptide(L)'
;MINRDFENYYIFIVWSKASHIKDLAKKEIIKKFDLLSCGETKWSKKFIHQNFLRFYSELALGTSDKVKEVGQDSFHFFIVKDINPKFEYRSDASGRVKKVNSSIIDLKSKLRKKTDVAFGVHCSDSKHEFVQNCAMIFGSKYEATLSSIIDNKPFFVDETSKAIAESGWDSFEQLFNYLNKTTQYVVLRNPRELIDGFEHGKGDVDILCNDRKKFMSLANGIPIWESKNFFHVKVGDEMVLFDVREKGESYLDERWIEHLLNNGSVSEFQYLRTLNKDDYFFSHLYYALVNKRSIPDKYNSRLANLAKEIGSYDLVFKNGIIDKDLAIFTLKGYMLNNNFTFLLPSDPSVYINTYSVNKIFPSAHVYWYQILSRKINTKVLYYFNRLKRKLKSSSVFYSTYNSIRGMIS
;
A
#
# COMPACT_ATOMS: atom_id res chain seq x y z
N MET A 1 14.90 11.19 14.02
CA MET A 1 14.01 10.01 13.96
C MET A 1 14.84 8.81 13.54
N ILE A 2 14.66 7.67 14.22
CA ILE A 2 15.60 6.54 14.30
C ILE A 2 16.08 6.07 12.91
N ASN A 3 17.28 6.51 12.50
CA ASN A 3 18.02 5.93 11.38
C ASN A 3 18.86 4.74 11.89
N ARG A 4 18.24 3.87 12.69
CA ARG A 4 18.89 2.68 13.25
C ARG A 4 18.35 1.45 12.55
N ASP A 5 19.27 0.54 12.25
CA ASP A 5 18.93 -0.67 11.53
C ASP A 5 18.37 -1.74 12.47
N PHE A 6 17.18 -2.23 12.15
CA PHE A 6 16.47 -3.26 12.91
C PHE A 6 16.66 -4.66 12.33
N GLU A 7 17.68 -4.89 11.50
CA GLU A 7 17.91 -6.14 10.78
C GLU A 7 17.94 -7.39 11.66
N ASN A 8 18.42 -7.25 12.90
CA ASN A 8 18.57 -8.35 13.86
C ASN A 8 17.56 -8.30 15.02
N TYR A 9 16.54 -7.45 14.93
CA TYR A 9 15.50 -7.31 15.93
C TYR A 9 14.25 -8.04 15.49
N TYR A 10 13.66 -8.79 16.40
CA TYR A 10 12.47 -9.59 16.14
C TYR A 10 11.50 -9.50 17.30
N ILE A 11 10.24 -9.79 17.01
CA ILE A 11 9.19 -9.91 18.02
C ILE A 11 8.52 -11.27 17.90
N PHE A 12 8.42 -11.99 19.01
CA PHE A 12 7.57 -13.17 19.15
C PHE A 12 6.26 -12.76 19.81
N ILE A 13 5.16 -13.36 19.39
CA ILE A 13 3.85 -13.20 20.02
C ILE A 13 3.27 -14.58 20.30
N VAL A 14 2.85 -14.81 21.54
CA VAL A 14 2.05 -15.96 21.95
C VAL A 14 0.61 -15.48 22.11
N TRP A 15 -0.24 -15.87 21.18
CA TRP A 15 -1.65 -15.46 21.15
C TRP A 15 -2.44 -16.11 22.28
N SER A 16 -3.62 -15.55 22.58
CA SER A 16 -4.35 -15.85 23.82
C SER A 16 -4.70 -17.34 23.99
N LYS A 17 -5.09 -18.04 22.92
CA LYS A 17 -5.35 -19.50 22.98
C LYS A 17 -4.12 -20.34 23.26
N ALA A 18 -2.93 -19.85 22.92
CA ALA A 18 -1.65 -20.49 23.21
C ALA A 18 -0.99 -19.95 24.50
N SER A 19 -1.69 -19.14 25.30
CA SER A 19 -1.13 -18.48 26.49
C SER A 19 -0.52 -19.44 27.50
N HIS A 20 -0.99 -20.70 27.56
CA HIS A 20 -0.45 -21.75 28.43
C HIS A 20 1.03 -22.09 28.16
N ILE A 21 1.58 -21.76 26.98
CA ILE A 21 3.01 -21.97 26.66
C ILE A 21 3.89 -20.73 26.89
N LYS A 22 3.36 -19.64 27.45
CA LYS A 22 4.10 -18.36 27.55
C LYS A 22 5.42 -18.47 28.30
N ASP A 23 5.45 -19.18 29.43
CA ASP A 23 6.65 -19.31 30.27
C ASP A 23 7.69 -20.22 29.60
N LEU A 24 7.21 -21.26 28.92
CA LEU A 24 8.06 -22.10 28.07
C LEU A 24 8.67 -21.29 26.93
N ALA A 25 7.88 -20.46 26.25
CA ALA A 25 8.36 -19.60 25.17
C ALA A 25 9.44 -18.64 25.68
N LYS A 26 9.21 -17.97 26.80
CA LYS A 26 10.21 -17.09 27.45
C LYS A 26 11.52 -17.84 27.74
N LYS A 27 11.42 -19.02 28.36
CA LYS A 27 12.58 -19.86 28.70
C LYS A 27 13.38 -20.27 27.45
N GLU A 28 12.70 -20.64 26.36
CA GLU A 28 13.38 -21.06 25.13
C GLU A 28 13.96 -19.88 24.33
N ILE A 29 13.35 -18.69 24.43
CA ILE A 29 13.84 -17.45 23.81
C ILE A 29 15.16 -17.01 24.48
N ILE A 30 15.20 -16.92 25.81
CA ILE A 30 16.39 -16.43 26.55
C ILE A 30 17.60 -17.33 26.34
N LYS A 31 17.40 -18.62 26.06
CA LYS A 31 18.49 -19.55 25.74
C LYS A 31 19.19 -19.25 24.42
N LYS A 32 18.55 -18.52 23.50
CA LYS A 32 19.01 -18.33 22.12
C LYS A 32 19.25 -16.87 21.75
N PHE A 33 18.52 -15.95 22.37
CA PHE A 33 18.49 -14.55 21.97
C PHE A 33 18.56 -13.65 23.19
N ASP A 34 19.05 -12.43 22.97
CA ASP A 34 18.99 -11.38 23.97
C ASP A 34 17.54 -10.90 24.08
N LEU A 35 16.89 -11.23 25.19
CA LEU A 35 15.54 -10.75 25.48
C LEU A 35 15.63 -9.28 25.95
N LEU A 36 15.18 -8.37 25.09
CA LEU A 36 15.22 -6.94 25.37
C LEU A 36 13.99 -6.46 26.15
N SER A 37 12.83 -7.06 25.87
CA SER A 37 11.60 -6.79 26.61
C SER A 37 10.57 -7.89 26.43
N CYS A 38 9.67 -8.03 27.39
CA CYS A 38 8.48 -8.86 27.27
C CYS A 38 7.33 -8.27 28.07
N GLY A 39 6.11 -8.60 27.69
CA GLY A 39 4.93 -8.17 28.42
C GLY A 39 3.67 -8.83 27.90
N GLU A 40 2.55 -8.36 28.42
CA GLU A 40 1.20 -8.79 28.06
C GLU A 40 0.40 -7.55 27.68
N THR A 41 -0.43 -7.68 26.64
CA THR A 41 -1.38 -6.63 26.26
C THR A 41 -2.59 -7.26 25.58
N LYS A 42 -3.63 -6.47 25.33
CA LYS A 42 -4.80 -6.85 24.53
C LYS A 42 -5.21 -5.70 23.63
N TRP A 43 -5.84 -6.02 22.51
CA TRP A 43 -6.52 -5.03 21.68
C TRP A 43 -7.96 -4.82 22.16
N SER A 44 -8.52 -3.67 21.83
CA SER A 44 -9.94 -3.40 22.13
C SER A 44 -10.84 -4.37 21.36
N LYS A 45 -11.88 -4.91 22.03
CA LYS A 45 -12.85 -5.81 21.38
C LYS A 45 -13.56 -5.16 20.19
N LYS A 46 -13.71 -3.83 20.22
CA LYS A 46 -14.33 -3.04 19.16
C LYS A 46 -13.58 -3.14 17.83
N PHE A 47 -12.24 -3.19 17.86
CA PHE A 47 -11.40 -3.13 16.66
C PHE A 47 -10.59 -4.40 16.42
N ILE A 48 -10.84 -5.48 17.19
CA ILE A 48 -10.02 -6.70 17.17
C ILE A 48 -9.90 -7.31 15.77
N HIS A 49 -10.99 -7.39 15.02
CA HIS A 49 -10.98 -7.97 13.68
C HIS A 49 -10.16 -7.10 12.72
N GLN A 50 -10.35 -5.78 12.75
CA GLN A 50 -9.60 -4.85 11.91
C GLN A 50 -8.12 -4.87 12.27
N ASN A 51 -7.78 -4.95 13.57
CA ASN A 51 -6.40 -5.05 14.01
C ASN A 51 -5.74 -6.35 13.52
N PHE A 52 -6.43 -7.49 13.55
CA PHE A 52 -5.90 -8.72 12.95
C PHE A 52 -5.71 -8.64 11.43
N LEU A 53 -6.69 -8.10 10.70
CA LEU A 53 -6.55 -7.88 9.26
C LEU A 53 -5.30 -7.03 8.99
N ARG A 54 -5.15 -5.93 9.72
CA ARG A 54 -4.01 -5.01 9.56
C ARG A 54 -2.67 -5.61 9.97
N PHE A 55 -2.66 -6.41 11.03
CA PHE A 55 -1.48 -7.10 11.53
C PHE A 55 -0.92 -8.08 10.48
N TYR A 56 -1.80 -8.78 9.75
CA TYR A 56 -1.42 -9.74 8.70
C TYR A 56 -1.43 -9.14 7.28
N SER A 57 -1.43 -7.81 7.15
CA SER A 57 -1.42 -7.11 5.86
C SER A 57 -2.61 -7.48 4.96
N GLU A 58 -3.77 -7.69 5.57
CA GLU A 58 -5.04 -7.93 4.91
C GLU A 58 -5.90 -6.66 4.88
N LEU A 59 -6.74 -6.51 3.86
CA LEU A 59 -7.63 -5.35 3.76
C LEU A 59 -8.57 -5.33 4.97
N ALA A 60 -8.76 -4.16 5.57
CA ALA A 60 -9.56 -3.96 6.79
C ALA A 60 -11.08 -4.04 6.54
N LEU A 61 -11.52 -5.05 5.79
CA LEU A 61 -12.92 -5.34 5.51
C LEU A 61 -13.37 -6.60 6.23
N GLY A 62 -14.47 -6.50 6.97
CA GLY A 62 -15.14 -7.64 7.57
C GLY A 62 -14.44 -8.18 8.81
N THR A 63 -14.53 -9.50 8.99
CA THR A 63 -14.05 -10.23 10.16
C THR A 63 -12.82 -11.05 9.80
N SER A 64 -11.74 -10.96 10.59
CA SER A 64 -10.62 -11.91 10.48
C SER A 64 -10.96 -13.25 11.15
N ASP A 65 -10.73 -14.36 10.45
CA ASP A 65 -10.78 -15.72 11.01
C ASP A 65 -9.73 -15.94 12.10
N LYS A 66 -8.67 -15.12 12.14
CA LYS A 66 -7.63 -15.19 13.18
C LYS A 66 -8.18 -15.03 14.58
N VAL A 67 -9.25 -14.25 14.77
CA VAL A 67 -9.94 -14.14 16.06
C VAL A 67 -10.40 -15.52 16.56
N LYS A 68 -10.97 -16.34 15.67
CA LYS A 68 -11.41 -17.70 16.01
C LYS A 68 -10.21 -18.63 16.17
N GLU A 69 -9.19 -18.51 15.34
CA GLU A 69 -8.03 -19.41 15.37
C GLU A 69 -7.16 -19.22 16.61
N VAL A 70 -6.85 -17.97 16.97
CA VAL A 70 -5.82 -17.66 17.98
C VAL A 70 -6.36 -16.94 19.23
N GLY A 71 -7.63 -16.53 19.20
CA GLY A 71 -8.33 -15.85 20.28
C GLY A 71 -8.26 -14.32 20.21
N GLN A 72 -8.96 -13.66 21.13
CA GLN A 72 -9.12 -12.19 21.19
C GLN A 72 -8.81 -11.59 22.57
N ASP A 73 -8.36 -12.42 23.51
CA ASP A 73 -7.99 -11.97 24.85
C ASP A 73 -6.53 -11.51 24.86
N SER A 74 -5.99 -11.26 26.05
CA SER A 74 -4.60 -10.85 26.21
C SER A 74 -3.62 -11.83 25.59
N PHE A 75 -2.59 -11.29 24.97
CA PHE A 75 -1.50 -12.02 24.33
C PHE A 75 -0.15 -11.52 24.85
N HIS A 76 0.85 -12.39 24.78
CA HIS A 76 2.19 -12.10 25.29
C HIS A 76 3.12 -11.79 24.14
N PHE A 77 3.98 -10.79 24.29
CA PHE A 77 5.01 -10.46 23.31
C PHE A 77 6.41 -10.54 23.93
N PHE A 78 7.40 -10.82 23.08
CA PHE A 78 8.82 -10.87 23.45
C PHE A 78 9.62 -10.17 22.35
N ILE A 79 10.29 -9.08 22.68
CA ILE A 79 11.20 -8.37 21.79
C ILE A 79 12.60 -8.86 22.05
N VAL A 80 13.25 -9.31 20.99
CA VAL A 80 14.54 -9.99 21.06
C VAL A 80 15.51 -9.41 20.05
N LYS A 81 16.80 -9.56 20.34
CA LYS A 81 17.87 -9.34 19.39
C LYS A 81 18.62 -10.65 19.17
N ASP A 82 18.81 -11.02 17.91
CA ASP A 82 19.72 -12.09 17.55
C ASP A 82 21.13 -11.52 17.38
N ILE A 83 22.04 -11.88 18.27
CA ILE A 83 23.44 -11.41 18.23
C ILE A 83 24.29 -12.19 17.23
N ASN A 84 23.81 -13.34 16.73
CA ASN A 84 24.51 -14.16 15.75
C ASN A 84 23.52 -14.68 14.69
N PRO A 85 22.92 -13.78 13.88
CA PRO A 85 21.86 -14.13 12.96
C PRO A 85 22.37 -15.10 11.88
N LYS A 86 21.63 -16.17 11.66
CA LYS A 86 21.93 -17.16 10.63
C LYS A 86 20.89 -17.08 9.52
N PHE A 87 21.29 -16.61 8.33
CA PHE A 87 20.38 -16.46 7.20
C PHE A 87 20.45 -17.65 6.25
N GLU A 88 19.37 -18.43 6.21
CA GLU A 88 19.23 -19.61 5.35
C GLU A 88 17.90 -19.59 4.62
N TYR A 89 17.78 -20.43 3.59
CA TYR A 89 16.52 -20.62 2.91
C TYR A 89 15.57 -21.49 3.75
N ARG A 90 14.31 -21.05 3.86
CA ARG A 90 13.20 -21.81 4.45
C ARG A 90 11.96 -21.64 3.59
N SER A 91 11.12 -22.67 3.53
CA SER A 91 9.79 -22.59 2.94
C SER A 91 8.79 -22.02 3.94
N ASP A 92 7.94 -21.09 3.52
CA ASP A 92 6.78 -20.66 4.30
C ASP A 92 5.62 -21.68 4.19
N ALA A 93 4.53 -21.43 4.91
CA ALA A 93 3.35 -22.30 4.90
C ALA A 93 2.65 -22.40 3.53
N SER A 94 2.96 -21.48 2.60
CA SER A 94 2.47 -21.49 1.22
C SER A 94 3.45 -22.15 0.24
N GLY A 95 4.56 -22.72 0.75
CA GLY A 95 5.61 -23.36 -0.06
C GLY A 95 6.61 -22.39 -0.69
N ARG A 96 6.54 -21.08 -0.42
CA ARG A 96 7.48 -20.10 -0.98
C ARG A 96 8.80 -20.17 -0.23
N VAL A 97 9.91 -20.27 -0.95
CA VAL A 97 11.25 -20.32 -0.38
C VAL A 97 11.82 -18.91 -0.26
N LYS A 98 12.24 -18.52 0.96
CA LYS A 98 12.83 -17.20 1.23
C LYS A 98 14.08 -17.34 2.09
N LYS A 99 15.04 -16.44 1.90
CA LYS A 99 16.19 -16.30 2.80
C LYS A 99 15.73 -15.54 4.04
N VAL A 100 15.82 -16.18 5.20
CA VAL A 100 15.30 -15.68 6.49
C VAL A 100 16.27 -16.02 7.61
N ASN A 101 16.15 -15.36 8.75
CA ASN A 101 16.87 -15.78 9.94
C ASN A 101 16.32 -17.15 10.41
N SER A 102 17.08 -18.21 10.16
CA SER A 102 16.67 -19.58 10.46
C SER A 102 16.48 -19.80 11.95
N SER A 103 17.31 -19.18 12.79
CA SER A 103 17.22 -19.33 14.25
C SER A 103 15.86 -18.90 14.78
N ILE A 104 15.33 -17.80 14.24
CA ILE A 104 14.01 -17.23 14.58
C ILE A 104 12.88 -18.16 14.10
N ILE A 105 12.91 -18.55 12.82
CA ILE A 105 11.86 -19.36 12.21
C ILE A 105 11.81 -20.77 12.79
N ASP A 106 12.97 -21.37 13.07
CA ASP A 106 13.07 -22.70 13.65
C ASP A 106 12.57 -22.70 15.11
N LEU A 107 12.84 -21.63 15.89
CA LEU A 107 12.25 -21.49 17.23
C LEU A 107 10.73 -21.30 17.18
N LYS A 108 10.21 -20.44 16.29
CA LYS A 108 8.75 -20.29 16.09
C LYS A 108 8.10 -21.64 15.81
N SER A 109 8.69 -22.43 14.92
CA SER A 109 8.20 -23.76 14.54
C SER A 109 8.26 -24.74 15.71
N LYS A 110 9.34 -24.72 16.51
CA LYS A 110 9.47 -25.52 17.73
C LYS A 110 8.38 -25.17 18.75
N LEU A 111 8.10 -23.89 18.96
CA LEU A 111 7.08 -23.43 19.91
C LEU A 111 5.67 -23.77 19.44
N ARG A 112 5.36 -23.67 18.14
CA ARG A 112 4.06 -24.11 17.59
C ARG A 112 3.77 -25.58 17.83
N LYS A 113 4.79 -26.44 17.86
CA LYS A 113 4.65 -27.87 18.21
C LYS A 113 4.36 -28.12 19.70
N LYS A 114 4.38 -27.08 20.54
CA LYS A 114 4.11 -27.18 22.00
C LYS A 114 2.69 -26.76 22.37
N THR A 115 1.88 -26.38 21.39
CA THR A 115 0.47 -26.03 21.55
C THR A 115 -0.34 -26.78 20.49
N ASP A 116 -1.61 -27.05 20.78
CA ASP A 116 -2.63 -27.53 19.85
C ASP A 116 -3.16 -26.42 18.91
N VAL A 117 -2.77 -25.17 19.14
CA VAL A 117 -3.15 -24.02 18.31
C VAL A 117 -2.15 -23.87 17.15
N ALA A 118 -2.54 -24.28 15.94
CA ALA A 118 -1.68 -24.32 14.75
C ALA A 118 -0.89 -23.01 14.49
N PHE A 119 -1.53 -21.85 14.70
CA PHE A 119 -0.92 -20.52 14.53
C PHE A 119 -0.73 -19.78 15.85
N GLY A 120 -0.71 -20.47 16.98
CA GLY A 120 -0.69 -19.89 18.33
C GLY A 120 0.54 -19.03 18.65
N VAL A 121 1.62 -19.19 17.88
CA VAL A 121 2.83 -18.38 17.98
C VAL A 121 3.10 -17.66 16.67
N HIS A 122 3.25 -16.34 16.73
CA HIS A 122 3.71 -15.48 15.63
C HIS A 122 5.14 -15.01 15.89
N CYS A 123 5.86 -14.72 14.81
CA CYS A 123 7.12 -14.00 14.88
C CYS A 123 7.38 -13.25 13.58
N SER A 124 7.84 -12.00 13.69
CA SER A 124 8.28 -11.17 12.58
C SER A 124 9.43 -11.83 11.80
N ASP A 125 9.41 -11.75 10.48
CA ASP A 125 10.41 -12.34 9.58
C ASP A 125 11.39 -11.32 8.98
N SER A 126 11.12 -10.04 9.17
CA SER A 126 11.86 -8.93 8.56
C SER A 126 11.79 -7.67 9.44
N LYS A 127 12.71 -6.73 9.21
CA LYS A 127 12.72 -5.43 9.93
C LYS A 127 11.43 -4.64 9.73
N HIS A 128 10.83 -4.71 8.54
CA HIS A 128 9.56 -4.06 8.25
C HIS A 128 8.39 -4.67 9.03
N GLU A 129 8.32 -6.00 9.10
CA GLU A 129 7.30 -6.68 9.90
C GLU A 129 7.50 -6.46 11.40
N PHE A 130 8.76 -6.46 11.88
CA PHE A 130 9.09 -6.11 13.25
C PHE A 130 8.53 -4.73 13.62
N VAL A 131 8.84 -3.69 12.84
CA VAL A 131 8.33 -2.33 13.08
C VAL A 131 6.80 -2.28 13.00
N GLN A 132 6.18 -2.95 12.02
CA GLN A 132 4.73 -3.04 11.90
C GLN A 132 4.11 -3.68 13.15
N ASN A 133 4.63 -4.82 13.60
CA ASN A 133 4.14 -5.55 14.77
C ASN A 133 4.29 -4.70 16.05
N CYS A 134 5.43 -4.03 16.22
CA CYS A 134 5.63 -3.08 17.33
C CYS A 134 4.63 -1.92 17.28
N ALA A 135 4.34 -1.34 16.10
CA ALA A 135 3.33 -0.29 15.98
C ALA A 135 1.91 -0.79 16.30
N MET A 136 1.58 -2.03 15.95
CA MET A 136 0.31 -2.65 16.30
C MET A 136 0.19 -2.95 17.81
N ILE A 137 1.30 -3.11 18.52
CA ILE A 137 1.33 -3.42 19.96
C ILE A 137 1.48 -2.16 20.82
N PHE A 138 2.21 -1.14 20.37
CA PHE A 138 2.52 0.05 21.16
C PHE A 138 1.79 1.31 20.67
N GLY A 139 0.98 1.20 19.62
CA GLY A 139 0.20 2.31 19.10
C GLY A 139 1.06 3.46 18.62
N SER A 140 0.64 4.69 18.88
CA SER A 140 1.39 5.91 18.57
C SER A 140 2.71 6.04 19.35
N LYS A 141 2.89 5.31 20.46
CA LYS A 141 4.11 5.35 21.29
C LYS A 141 5.23 4.47 20.73
N TYR A 142 5.01 3.72 19.66
CA TYR A 142 5.95 2.69 19.19
C TYR A 142 7.37 3.19 18.91
N GLU A 143 7.54 4.40 18.37
CA GLU A 143 8.88 4.95 18.10
C GLU A 143 9.65 5.26 19.40
N ALA A 144 8.95 5.83 20.38
CA ALA A 144 9.52 6.09 21.70
C ALA A 144 9.87 4.77 22.40
N THR A 145 8.97 3.78 22.33
CA THR A 145 9.21 2.43 22.88
C THR A 145 10.42 1.76 22.24
N LEU A 146 10.53 1.78 20.90
CA LEU A 146 11.68 1.23 20.20
C LEU A 146 12.98 1.95 20.57
N SER A 147 12.95 3.28 20.75
CA SER A 147 14.11 4.04 21.24
C SER A 147 14.55 3.58 22.63
N SER A 148 13.59 3.45 23.56
CA SER A 148 13.88 2.97 24.92
C SER A 148 14.44 1.55 24.94
N ILE A 149 13.90 0.65 24.12
CA ILE A 149 14.41 -0.73 23.99
C ILE A 149 15.89 -0.73 23.57
N ILE A 150 16.25 0.07 22.57
CA ILE A 150 17.64 0.10 22.08
C ILE A 150 18.57 0.74 23.12
N ASP A 151 18.11 1.80 23.79
CA ASP A 151 18.90 2.50 24.80
C ASP A 151 18.90 1.79 26.17
N ASN A 152 18.29 0.60 26.27
CA ASN A 152 18.10 -0.16 27.51
C ASN A 152 17.44 0.66 28.63
N LYS A 153 16.48 1.51 28.26
CA LYS A 153 15.71 2.36 29.17
C LYS A 153 14.38 1.68 29.53
N PRO A 154 13.87 1.89 30.76
CA PRO A 154 12.56 1.39 31.13
C PRO A 154 11.48 2.02 30.24
N PHE A 155 10.47 1.22 29.92
CA PHE A 155 9.26 1.68 29.25
C PHE A 155 8.06 0.89 29.78
N PHE A 156 6.88 1.45 29.58
CA PHE A 156 5.62 0.85 30.02
C PHE A 156 4.85 0.31 28.83
N VAL A 157 4.14 -0.79 29.05
CA VAL A 157 3.19 -1.33 28.10
C VAL A 157 1.81 -1.22 28.69
N ASP A 158 0.93 -0.53 27.98
CA ASP A 158 -0.45 -0.36 28.40
C ASP A 158 -1.15 -1.72 28.35
N GLU A 159 -1.89 -2.06 29.41
CA GLU A 159 -2.64 -3.34 29.51
C GLU A 159 -3.60 -3.53 28.35
N THR A 160 -4.16 -2.42 27.84
CA THR A 160 -4.99 -2.37 26.64
C THR A 160 -4.32 -1.44 25.64
N SER A 161 -3.74 -2.01 24.59
CA SER A 161 -3.12 -1.23 23.53
C SER A 161 -4.14 -0.76 22.51
N LYS A 162 -4.08 0.52 22.18
CA LYS A 162 -4.68 1.07 20.98
C LYS A 162 -3.69 0.87 19.83
N ALA A 163 -4.00 -0.01 18.88
CA ALA A 163 -3.13 -0.24 17.74
C ALA A 163 -2.92 1.06 16.95
N ILE A 164 -1.75 1.20 16.29
CA ILE A 164 -1.45 2.38 15.48
C ILE A 164 -2.60 2.63 14.49
N ALA A 165 -3.01 3.87 14.31
CA ALA A 165 -4.09 4.28 13.41
C ALA A 165 -5.45 3.56 13.58
N GLU A 166 -5.73 2.91 14.72
CA GLU A 166 -7.01 2.26 14.99
C GLU A 166 -8.21 3.21 14.81
N SER A 167 -8.03 4.51 15.04
CA SER A 167 -9.05 5.55 14.86
C SER A 167 -8.79 6.47 13.66
N GLY A 168 -7.91 6.08 12.74
CA GLY A 168 -7.32 6.95 11.72
C GLY A 168 -5.97 7.50 12.13
N TRP A 169 -5.36 8.27 11.24
CA TRP A 169 -4.08 8.95 11.44
C TRP A 169 -4.31 10.36 11.94
N ASP A 170 -3.46 10.84 12.84
CA ASP A 170 -3.55 12.20 13.36
C ASP A 170 -3.15 13.23 12.29
N SER A 171 -2.21 12.88 11.42
CA SER A 171 -1.72 13.73 10.32
C SER A 171 -1.10 12.92 9.18
N PHE A 172 -0.89 13.56 8.03
CA PHE A 172 -0.11 12.96 6.93
C PHE A 172 1.31 12.62 7.36
N GLU A 173 1.93 13.47 8.19
CA GLU A 173 3.26 13.21 8.74
C GLU A 173 3.30 11.87 9.50
N GLN A 174 2.33 11.64 10.39
CA GLN A 174 2.26 10.38 11.15
C GLN A 174 2.08 9.17 10.22
N LEU A 175 1.17 9.27 9.25
CA LEU A 175 0.91 8.23 8.25
C LEU A 175 2.16 7.88 7.45
N PHE A 176 2.78 8.87 6.82
CA PHE A 176 3.89 8.62 5.90
C PHE A 176 5.19 8.28 6.63
N ASN A 177 5.43 8.82 7.83
CA ASN A 177 6.52 8.35 8.69
C ASN A 177 6.40 6.88 9.06
N TYR A 178 5.18 6.36 9.26
CA TYR A 178 4.93 4.95 9.47
C TYR A 178 5.12 4.13 8.19
N LEU A 179 4.54 4.57 7.07
CA LEU A 179 4.65 3.87 5.79
C LEU A 179 6.10 3.75 5.32
N ASN A 180 6.91 4.81 5.49
CA ASN A 180 8.34 4.82 5.16
C ASN A 180 9.13 3.68 5.81
N LYS A 181 8.67 3.18 6.97
CA LYS A 181 9.35 2.13 7.73
C LYS A 181 8.80 0.73 7.46
N THR A 182 7.63 0.62 6.83
CA THR A 182 6.85 -0.64 6.78
C THR A 182 6.55 -1.13 5.36
N THR A 183 6.59 -0.25 4.36
CA THR A 183 6.33 -0.60 2.96
C THR A 183 7.07 0.31 1.97
N GLN A 184 7.24 -0.16 0.74
CA GLN A 184 7.86 0.62 -0.34
C GLN A 184 6.77 1.27 -1.19
N TYR A 185 6.84 2.59 -1.30
CA TYR A 185 5.92 3.40 -2.07
C TYR A 185 6.58 4.73 -2.49
N VAL A 186 5.93 5.42 -3.43
CA VAL A 186 6.21 6.82 -3.79
C VAL A 186 4.89 7.55 -4.04
N VAL A 187 4.82 8.82 -3.64
CA VAL A 187 3.78 9.75 -4.06
C VAL A 187 4.07 10.18 -5.49
N LEU A 188 3.15 9.87 -6.41
CA LEU A 188 3.34 10.13 -7.83
C LEU A 188 3.03 11.57 -8.21
N ARG A 189 2.11 12.24 -7.51
CA ARG A 189 1.61 13.57 -7.90
C ARG A 189 1.37 14.45 -6.70
N ASN A 190 1.57 15.75 -6.89
CA ASN A 190 1.16 16.78 -5.95
C ASN A 190 1.71 16.62 -4.51
N PRO A 191 2.98 16.23 -4.31
CA PRO A 191 3.49 16.04 -2.94
C PRO A 191 3.44 17.34 -2.12
N ARG A 192 3.60 18.51 -2.74
CA ARG A 192 3.46 19.82 -2.05
C ARG A 192 2.07 20.02 -1.45
N GLU A 193 1.01 19.61 -2.13
CA GLU A 193 -0.37 19.74 -1.62
C GLU A 193 -0.57 18.92 -0.33
N LEU A 194 0.20 17.84 -0.12
CA LEU A 194 0.14 17.03 1.10
C LEU A 194 0.88 17.65 2.29
N ILE A 195 1.78 18.61 2.03
CA ILE A 195 2.61 19.27 3.06
C ILE A 195 2.05 20.63 3.41
N ASP A 196 1.72 21.42 2.37
CA ASP A 196 1.34 22.82 2.51
C ASP A 196 -0.14 22.99 2.91
N GLY A 197 -0.93 21.91 2.83
CA GLY A 197 -2.34 21.87 3.19
C GLY A 197 -3.16 21.20 2.10
N PHE A 198 -3.60 19.96 2.36
CA PHE A 198 -4.40 19.20 1.40
C PHE A 198 -5.85 19.69 1.46
N GLU A 199 -6.35 20.23 0.36
CA GLU A 199 -7.76 20.63 0.27
C GLU A 199 -8.65 19.37 0.12
N HIS A 200 -9.25 18.95 1.23
CA HIS A 200 -10.14 17.80 1.28
C HIS A 200 -11.25 17.90 0.22
N GLY A 201 -11.47 16.79 -0.50
CA GLY A 201 -12.49 16.69 -1.56
C GLY A 201 -12.11 17.30 -2.91
N LYS A 202 -10.94 17.95 -3.06
CA LYS A 202 -10.50 18.52 -4.35
C LYS A 202 -9.58 17.62 -5.17
N GLY A 203 -9.15 16.49 -4.62
CA GLY A 203 -8.29 15.54 -5.32
C GLY A 203 -8.10 14.23 -4.58
N ASP A 204 -7.32 13.35 -5.19
CA ASP A 204 -6.83 12.10 -4.66
C ASP A 204 -5.31 12.15 -4.43
N VAL A 205 -4.84 11.26 -3.56
CA VAL A 205 -3.41 11.01 -3.34
C VAL A 205 -2.98 9.87 -4.26
N ASP A 206 -2.26 10.19 -5.33
CA ASP A 206 -1.70 9.19 -6.24
C ASP A 206 -0.48 8.50 -5.61
N ILE A 207 -0.58 7.20 -5.39
CA ILE A 207 0.50 6.36 -4.86
C ILE A 207 0.89 5.29 -5.88
N LEU A 208 2.20 5.06 -6.02
CA LEU A 208 2.74 3.84 -6.60
C LEU A 208 3.43 3.04 -5.49
N CYS A 209 3.15 1.74 -5.41
CA CYS A 209 3.71 0.86 -4.38
C CYS A 209 4.08 -0.52 -4.94
N ASN A 210 4.82 -1.30 -4.15
CA ASN A 210 5.17 -2.67 -4.54
C ASN A 210 4.08 -3.70 -4.19
N ASP A 211 3.29 -3.42 -3.15
CA ASP A 211 2.20 -4.29 -2.68
C ASP A 211 1.06 -3.40 -2.17
N ARG A 212 -0.01 -3.29 -2.95
CA ARG A 212 -1.16 -2.45 -2.62
C ARG A 212 -1.92 -2.98 -1.41
N LYS A 213 -2.11 -4.29 -1.30
CA LYS A 213 -2.86 -4.87 -0.18
C LYS A 213 -2.18 -4.51 1.13
N LYS A 214 -0.85 -4.67 1.17
CA LYS A 214 -0.03 -4.28 2.31
C LYS A 214 -0.06 -2.77 2.55
N PHE A 215 0.18 -1.94 1.54
CA PHE A 215 0.13 -0.48 1.67
C PHE A 215 -1.21 -0.03 2.29
N MET A 216 -2.32 -0.54 1.76
CA MET A 216 -3.65 -0.13 2.20
C MET A 216 -3.99 -0.61 3.60
N SER A 217 -3.65 -1.83 3.93
CA SER A 217 -3.78 -2.39 5.27
C SER A 217 -3.01 -1.53 6.30
N LEU A 218 -1.76 -1.19 5.99
CA LEU A 218 -0.91 -0.38 6.85
C LEU A 218 -1.51 1.01 7.03
N ALA A 219 -1.95 1.65 5.95
CA ALA A 219 -2.63 2.96 5.97
C ALA A 219 -4.02 2.94 6.65
N ASN A 220 -4.53 1.79 7.07
CA ASN A 220 -5.91 1.62 7.55
C ASN A 220 -6.95 2.13 6.53
N GLY A 221 -6.71 1.83 5.25
CA GLY A 221 -7.57 2.27 4.17
C GLY A 221 -8.79 1.39 3.95
N ILE A 222 -9.90 2.03 3.62
CA ILE A 222 -11.19 1.40 3.35
C ILE A 222 -11.46 1.48 1.85
N PRO A 223 -11.55 0.34 1.13
CA PRO A 223 -11.82 0.35 -0.31
C PRO A 223 -13.19 0.93 -0.61
N ILE A 224 -13.30 1.59 -1.76
CA ILE A 224 -14.54 2.22 -2.21
C ILE A 224 -14.92 1.78 -3.63
N TRP A 225 -16.22 1.87 -3.94
CA TRP A 225 -16.78 1.69 -5.29
C TRP A 225 -16.44 0.35 -5.97
N GLU A 226 -16.31 -0.74 -5.20
CA GLU A 226 -15.83 -2.04 -5.71
C GLU A 226 -14.48 -1.95 -6.46
N SER A 227 -13.73 -0.86 -6.24
CA SER A 227 -12.44 -0.64 -6.85
C SER A 227 -11.36 -1.37 -6.07
N LYS A 228 -10.36 -1.85 -6.81
CA LYS A 228 -9.12 -2.34 -6.23
C LYS A 228 -8.11 -1.23 -5.96
N ASN A 229 -8.29 -0.04 -6.54
CA ASN A 229 -7.28 1.03 -6.55
C ASN A 229 -7.66 2.21 -5.65
N PHE A 230 -8.96 2.42 -5.44
CA PHE A 230 -9.46 3.58 -4.71
C PHE A 230 -9.84 3.22 -3.28
N PHE A 231 -9.34 4.02 -2.35
CA PHE A 231 -9.55 3.82 -0.92
C PHE A 231 -9.70 5.15 -0.20
N HIS A 232 -10.52 5.17 0.85
CA HIS A 232 -10.50 6.26 1.81
C HIS A 232 -9.59 5.93 2.98
N VAL A 233 -8.73 6.87 3.35
CA VAL A 233 -7.89 6.83 4.55
C VAL A 233 -8.31 7.99 5.45
N LYS A 234 -8.56 7.71 6.73
CA LYS A 234 -8.86 8.76 7.70
C LYS A 234 -7.57 9.45 8.15
N VAL A 235 -7.45 10.74 7.89
CA VAL A 235 -6.31 11.59 8.30
C VAL A 235 -6.88 12.85 8.96
N GLY A 236 -6.51 13.09 10.22
CA GLY A 236 -7.22 14.03 11.09
C GLY A 236 -8.69 13.62 11.22
N ASP A 237 -9.58 14.57 11.00
CA ASP A 237 -11.03 14.36 11.01
C ASP A 237 -11.62 14.03 9.63
N GLU A 238 -10.77 13.90 8.62
CA GLU A 238 -11.19 13.87 7.23
C GLU A 238 -10.94 12.52 6.56
N MET A 239 -11.78 12.17 5.58
CA MET A 239 -11.59 11.00 4.73
C MET A 239 -10.90 11.42 3.44
N VAL A 240 -9.65 11.03 3.27
CA VAL A 240 -8.83 11.36 2.10
C VAL A 240 -8.90 10.20 1.10
N LEU A 241 -9.12 10.53 -0.18
CA LEU A 241 -9.10 9.56 -1.28
C LEU A 241 -7.67 9.26 -1.72
N PHE A 242 -7.33 7.98 -1.82
CA PHE A 242 -6.05 7.49 -2.35
C PHE A 242 -6.31 6.68 -3.63
N ASP A 243 -5.61 7.00 -4.73
CA ASP A 243 -5.49 6.15 -5.94
C ASP A 243 -4.15 5.39 -5.85
N VAL A 244 -4.22 4.10 -5.55
CA VAL A 244 -3.05 3.26 -5.31
C VAL A 244 -2.83 2.28 -6.46
N ARG A 245 -1.71 2.47 -7.15
CA ARG A 245 -1.21 1.60 -8.22
C ARG A 245 -0.10 0.69 -7.71
N GLU A 246 -0.02 -0.52 -8.25
CA GLU A 246 1.02 -1.48 -7.88
C GLU A 246 1.77 -2.10 -9.08
N LYS A 247 2.92 -2.69 -8.77
CA LYS A 247 3.67 -3.54 -9.69
C LYS A 247 2.80 -4.73 -10.14
N GLY A 248 2.90 -5.11 -11.41
CA GLY A 248 2.15 -6.23 -11.99
C GLY A 248 0.80 -5.85 -12.62
N GLU A 249 0.38 -4.58 -12.52
CA GLU A 249 -0.87 -4.10 -13.14
C GLU A 249 -0.67 -3.41 -14.49
N SER A 250 0.56 -3.39 -14.99
CA SER A 250 0.89 -2.78 -16.29
C SER A 250 0.45 -1.30 -16.41
N TYR A 251 0.30 -0.59 -15.28
CA TYR A 251 -0.03 0.85 -15.27
C TYR A 251 1.10 1.68 -15.91
N LEU A 252 2.33 1.24 -15.70
CA LEU A 252 3.56 1.64 -16.38
C LEU A 252 4.36 0.35 -16.71
N ASP A 253 5.45 0.47 -17.46
CA ASP A 253 6.44 -0.61 -17.60
C ASP A 253 6.92 -1.09 -16.22
N GLU A 254 7.03 -2.40 -16.00
CA GLU A 254 7.41 -2.93 -14.69
C GLU A 254 8.82 -2.53 -14.26
N ARG A 255 9.77 -2.40 -15.19
CA ARG A 255 11.13 -1.92 -14.91
C ARG A 255 11.11 -0.45 -14.57
N TRP A 256 10.20 0.32 -15.18
CA TRP A 256 10.00 1.71 -14.80
C TRP A 256 9.40 1.83 -13.40
N ILE A 257 8.37 1.03 -13.06
CA ILE A 257 7.82 0.99 -11.69
C ILE A 257 8.92 0.66 -10.67
N GLU A 258 9.74 -0.34 -10.94
CA GLU A 258 10.84 -0.72 -10.07
C GLU A 258 11.90 0.39 -9.94
N HIS A 259 12.24 1.04 -11.05
CA HIS A 259 13.10 2.22 -11.05
C HIS A 259 12.54 3.34 -10.16
N LEU A 260 11.26 3.71 -10.33
CA LEU A 260 10.60 4.76 -9.55
C LEU A 260 10.56 4.42 -8.04
N LEU A 261 10.25 3.18 -7.68
CA LEU A 261 10.17 2.73 -6.29
C LEU A 261 11.55 2.67 -5.62
N ASN A 262 12.60 2.33 -6.37
CA ASN A 262 13.97 2.23 -5.87
C ASN A 262 14.63 3.60 -5.73
N ASN A 263 14.34 4.53 -6.65
CA ASN A 263 14.90 5.88 -6.65
C ASN A 263 14.12 6.88 -5.81
N GLY A 264 12.89 6.54 -5.40
CA GLY A 264 12.06 7.41 -4.57
C GLY A 264 12.70 7.72 -3.21
N SER A 265 12.77 9.00 -2.84
CA SER A 265 13.45 9.45 -1.62
C SER A 265 12.63 10.51 -0.86
N VAL A 266 13.05 10.76 0.39
CA VAL A 266 12.36 11.69 1.31
C VAL A 266 12.90 13.12 1.23
N SER A 267 14.01 13.34 0.52
CA SER A 267 14.91 14.48 0.73
C SER A 267 14.33 15.87 0.53
N GLU A 268 13.30 16.05 -0.30
CA GLU A 268 12.69 17.37 -0.54
C GLU A 268 11.43 17.62 0.32
N PHE A 269 10.77 16.56 0.79
CA PHE A 269 9.39 16.64 1.29
C PHE A 269 9.21 16.08 2.71
N GLN A 270 10.25 16.23 3.53
CA GLN A 270 10.29 15.94 4.98
C GLN A 270 9.99 14.49 5.38
N TYR A 271 8.76 14.04 5.18
CA TYR A 271 8.25 12.71 5.54
C TYR A 271 7.63 11.96 4.34
N LEU A 272 7.53 12.56 3.16
CA LEU A 272 6.99 11.90 1.96
C LEU A 272 8.10 11.28 1.11
N ARG A 273 7.93 10.03 0.70
CA ARG A 273 8.73 9.48 -0.41
C ARG A 273 8.18 9.95 -1.75
N THR A 274 9.02 10.59 -2.54
CA THR A 274 8.65 11.20 -3.82
C THR A 274 9.66 10.85 -4.90
N LEU A 275 9.27 11.10 -6.15
CA LEU A 275 10.15 10.93 -7.31
C LEU A 275 11.21 12.03 -7.37
N ASN A 276 12.39 11.70 -7.93
CA ASN A 276 13.33 12.74 -8.34
C ASN A 276 12.73 13.59 -9.48
N LYS A 277 13.38 14.71 -9.80
CA LYS A 277 12.84 15.69 -10.76
C LYS A 277 12.57 15.11 -12.14
N ASP A 278 13.48 14.27 -12.66
CA ASP A 278 13.36 13.66 -13.99
C ASP A 278 12.19 12.66 -14.01
N ASP A 279 12.16 11.74 -13.05
CA ASP A 279 11.10 10.74 -12.90
C ASP A 279 9.74 11.39 -12.68
N TYR A 280 9.69 12.46 -11.88
CA TYR A 280 8.49 13.24 -11.66
C TYR A 280 8.00 13.89 -12.96
N PHE A 281 8.88 14.54 -13.71
CA PHE A 281 8.54 15.14 -15.00
C PHE A 281 8.03 14.10 -16.02
N PHE A 282 8.79 13.03 -16.25
CA PHE A 282 8.47 12.05 -17.29
C PHE A 282 7.24 11.21 -16.94
N SER A 283 7.01 10.90 -15.66
CA SER A 283 5.77 10.22 -15.24
C SER A 283 4.53 11.11 -15.40
N HIS A 284 4.65 12.44 -15.19
CA HIS A 284 3.59 13.39 -15.49
C HIS A 284 3.32 13.54 -16.97
N LEU A 285 4.39 13.63 -17.77
CA LEU A 285 4.30 13.74 -19.22
C LEU A 285 3.64 12.50 -19.82
N TYR A 286 4.05 11.30 -19.37
CA TYR A 286 3.41 10.04 -19.74
C TYR A 286 1.93 10.05 -19.42
N TYR A 287 1.54 10.44 -18.20
CA TYR A 287 0.14 10.47 -17.83
C TYR A 287 -0.69 11.44 -18.68
N ALA A 288 -0.14 12.64 -18.97
CA ALA A 288 -0.81 13.63 -19.80
C ALA A 288 -0.96 13.17 -21.26
N LEU A 289 0.05 12.50 -21.82
CA LEU A 289 0.07 12.06 -23.22
C LEU A 289 -0.64 10.73 -23.45
N VAL A 290 -0.48 9.79 -22.54
CA VAL A 290 -0.93 8.39 -22.68
C VAL A 290 -2.22 8.13 -21.92
N ASN A 291 -2.33 8.60 -20.67
CA ASN A 291 -3.45 8.26 -19.79
C ASN A 291 -4.60 9.29 -19.81
N LYS A 292 -4.54 10.30 -20.69
CA LYS A 292 -5.61 11.29 -20.90
C LYS A 292 -6.04 11.41 -22.37
N ARG A 293 -7.31 11.76 -22.56
CA ARG A 293 -7.94 11.98 -23.89
C ARG A 293 -7.28 13.14 -24.63
N SER A 294 -7.09 14.23 -23.91
CA SER A 294 -6.39 15.44 -24.32
C SER A 294 -5.58 15.93 -23.12
N ILE A 295 -4.55 16.73 -23.38
CA ILE A 295 -3.76 17.38 -22.34
C ILE A 295 -4.61 18.54 -21.78
N PRO A 296 -5.05 18.51 -20.51
CA PRO A 296 -5.81 19.62 -19.94
C PRO A 296 -4.93 20.86 -19.73
N ASP A 297 -5.49 22.07 -19.84
CA ASP A 297 -4.71 23.32 -19.76
C ASP A 297 -3.89 23.48 -18.48
N LYS A 298 -4.40 22.98 -17.35
CA LYS A 298 -3.68 22.96 -16.07
C LYS A 298 -2.34 22.21 -16.13
N TYR A 299 -2.13 21.34 -17.12
CA TYR A 299 -0.85 20.66 -17.33
C TYR A 299 0.17 21.54 -18.05
N ASN A 300 -0.24 22.56 -18.81
CA ASN A 300 0.71 23.48 -19.45
C ASN A 300 1.57 24.17 -18.40
N SER A 301 0.95 24.84 -17.42
CA SER A 301 1.68 25.54 -16.35
C SER A 301 2.49 24.58 -15.47
N ARG A 302 1.90 23.44 -15.10
CA ARG A 302 2.54 22.45 -14.25
C ARG A 302 3.78 21.82 -14.92
N LEU A 303 3.64 21.31 -16.13
CA LEU A 303 4.75 20.68 -16.86
C LEU A 303 5.78 21.73 -17.30
N ALA A 304 5.39 22.99 -17.54
CA ALA A 304 6.32 24.07 -17.88
C ALA A 304 7.35 24.28 -16.78
N ASN A 305 6.90 24.36 -15.52
CA ASN A 305 7.80 24.55 -14.38
C ASN A 305 8.74 23.35 -14.21
N LEU A 306 8.20 22.13 -14.27
CA LEU A 306 9.01 20.90 -14.18
C LEU A 306 10.02 20.79 -15.32
N ALA A 307 9.61 21.13 -16.55
CA ALA A 307 10.50 21.08 -17.71
C ALA A 307 11.65 22.09 -17.58
N LYS A 308 11.40 23.29 -17.03
CA LYS A 308 12.45 24.27 -16.76
C LYS A 308 13.44 23.75 -15.72
N GLU A 309 12.96 23.12 -14.66
CA GLU A 309 13.81 22.59 -13.59
C GLU A 309 14.80 21.51 -14.05
N ILE A 310 14.42 20.74 -15.08
CA ILE A 310 15.29 19.67 -15.64
C ILE A 310 15.92 20.06 -16.99
N GLY A 311 15.76 21.31 -17.43
CA GLY A 311 16.34 21.78 -18.70
C GLY A 311 15.71 21.19 -19.97
N SER A 312 14.45 20.74 -19.92
CA SER A 312 13.72 20.10 -21.03
C SER A 312 12.60 20.97 -21.64
N TYR A 313 12.51 22.25 -21.25
CA TYR A 313 11.42 23.14 -21.65
C TYR A 313 11.23 23.21 -23.18
N ASP A 314 12.30 23.52 -23.93
CA ASP A 314 12.22 23.66 -25.39
C ASP A 314 12.02 22.32 -26.13
N LEU A 315 12.17 21.18 -25.43
CA LEU A 315 11.90 19.85 -25.96
C LEU A 315 10.41 19.48 -25.88
N VAL A 316 9.59 20.26 -25.17
CA VAL A 316 8.17 19.96 -24.94
C VAL A 316 7.27 21.14 -25.26
N PHE A 317 7.77 22.36 -25.15
CA PHE A 317 6.99 23.58 -25.28
C PHE A 317 7.35 24.37 -26.53
N LYS A 318 6.33 24.96 -27.15
CA LYS A 318 6.45 25.94 -28.23
C LYS A 318 5.48 27.08 -27.95
N ASN A 319 5.94 28.33 -28.03
CA ASN A 319 5.12 29.51 -27.73
C ASN A 319 4.40 29.45 -26.37
N GLY A 320 5.03 28.84 -25.36
CA GLY A 320 4.48 28.75 -24.00
C GLY A 320 3.41 27.67 -23.78
N ILE A 321 3.12 26.86 -24.80
CA ILE A 321 2.17 25.74 -24.71
C ILE A 321 2.86 24.42 -25.03
N ILE A 322 2.35 23.31 -24.50
CA ILE A 322 2.85 21.98 -24.83
C ILE A 322 2.62 21.73 -26.33
N ASP A 323 3.71 21.57 -27.06
CA ASP A 323 3.67 21.07 -28.43
C ASP A 323 3.59 19.55 -28.37
N LYS A 324 2.48 19.00 -28.86
CA LYS A 324 2.18 17.58 -28.69
C LYS A 324 3.20 16.67 -29.37
N ASP A 325 3.73 17.05 -30.53
CA ASP A 325 4.65 16.20 -31.27
C ASP A 325 6.06 16.27 -30.67
N LEU A 326 6.50 17.46 -30.22
CA LEU A 326 7.72 17.59 -29.42
C LEU A 326 7.64 16.78 -28.12
N ALA A 327 6.53 16.92 -27.38
CA ALA A 327 6.27 16.18 -26.15
C ALA A 327 6.32 14.65 -26.36
N ILE A 328 5.70 14.16 -27.44
CA ILE A 328 5.72 12.74 -27.81
C ILE A 328 7.15 12.28 -28.17
N PHE A 329 7.89 13.07 -28.95
CA PHE A 329 9.26 12.75 -29.33
C PHE A 329 10.18 12.69 -28.11
N THR A 330 10.04 13.64 -27.19
CA THR A 330 10.81 13.72 -25.94
C THR A 330 10.51 12.57 -25.01
N LEU A 331 9.23 12.23 -24.79
CA LEU A 331 8.87 11.05 -24.01
C LEU A 331 9.39 9.77 -24.65
N LYS A 332 9.29 9.63 -25.99
CA LYS A 332 9.85 8.49 -26.71
C LYS A 332 11.35 8.34 -26.52
N GLY A 333 12.11 9.43 -26.63
CA GLY A 333 13.55 9.43 -26.39
C GLY A 333 13.90 8.94 -24.99
N TYR A 334 13.22 9.45 -23.96
CA TYR A 334 13.40 9.00 -22.57
C TYR A 334 13.07 7.52 -22.38
N MET A 335 11.94 7.05 -22.92
CA MET A 335 11.53 5.64 -22.80
C MET A 335 12.54 4.71 -23.49
N LEU A 336 13.03 5.08 -24.68
CA LEU A 336 14.05 4.30 -25.41
C LEU A 336 15.38 4.25 -24.67
N ASN A 337 15.86 5.39 -24.17
CA ASN A 337 17.13 5.47 -23.44
C ASN A 337 17.14 4.58 -22.18
N ASN A 338 15.99 4.46 -21.51
CA ASN A 338 15.83 3.64 -20.32
C ASN A 338 15.31 2.22 -20.61
N ASN A 339 15.18 1.85 -21.89
CA ASN A 339 14.63 0.58 -22.35
C ASN A 339 13.22 0.28 -21.85
N PHE A 340 12.42 1.27 -21.47
CA PHE A 340 11.03 1.09 -21.02
C PHE A 340 10.10 0.85 -22.22
N THR A 341 9.07 0.01 -22.03
CA THR A 341 8.06 -0.30 -23.06
C THR A 341 6.66 0.12 -22.64
N PHE A 342 5.68 -0.08 -23.52
CA PHE A 342 4.27 0.03 -23.19
C PHE A 342 3.67 -1.32 -22.86
N LEU A 343 2.96 -1.37 -21.75
CA LEU A 343 2.13 -2.50 -21.35
C LEU A 343 0.68 -2.03 -21.28
N LEU A 344 -0.25 -2.91 -21.64
CA LEU A 344 -1.68 -2.62 -21.54
C LEU A 344 -2.10 -2.72 -20.07
N PRO A 345 -2.58 -1.63 -19.43
CA PRO A 345 -2.97 -1.66 -18.02
C PRO A 345 -4.03 -2.73 -17.75
N SER A 346 -3.94 -3.45 -16.62
CA SER A 346 -4.94 -4.44 -16.22
C SER A 346 -6.28 -3.78 -15.89
N ASP A 347 -6.24 -2.58 -15.31
CA ASP A 347 -7.40 -1.75 -15.01
C ASP A 347 -8.00 -1.16 -16.30
N PRO A 348 -9.22 -1.58 -16.71
CA PRO A 348 -9.85 -1.11 -17.93
C PRO A 348 -10.38 0.33 -17.84
N SER A 349 -10.40 0.93 -16.64
CA SER A 349 -10.80 2.33 -16.42
C SER A 349 -9.69 3.31 -16.82
N VAL A 350 -8.43 2.84 -16.87
CA VAL A 350 -7.30 3.66 -17.34
C VAL A 350 -7.49 3.96 -18.82
N TYR A 351 -7.63 5.25 -19.14
CA TYR A 351 -7.74 5.69 -20.52
C TYR A 351 -6.41 5.47 -21.26
N ILE A 352 -6.48 5.12 -22.54
CA ILE A 352 -5.29 4.91 -23.38
C ILE A 352 -5.41 5.79 -24.63
N ASN A 353 -4.48 6.72 -24.77
CA ASN A 353 -4.35 7.57 -25.95
C ASN A 353 -3.59 6.82 -27.05
N THR A 354 -4.38 6.25 -27.93
CA THR A 354 -3.91 5.39 -29.01
C THR A 354 -3.01 6.09 -30.02
N TYR A 355 -3.19 7.40 -30.22
CA TYR A 355 -2.30 8.20 -31.07
C TYR A 355 -0.91 8.30 -30.44
N SER A 356 -0.84 8.71 -29.18
CA SER A 356 0.44 8.87 -28.47
C SER A 356 1.16 7.53 -28.35
N VAL A 357 0.45 6.47 -27.96
CA VAL A 357 1.03 5.11 -27.83
C VAL A 357 1.63 4.65 -29.15
N ASN A 358 0.96 4.81 -30.30
CA ASN A 358 1.51 4.42 -31.60
C ASN A 358 2.80 5.16 -31.96
N LYS A 359 2.88 6.45 -31.66
CA LYS A 359 4.04 7.28 -32.00
C LYS A 359 5.24 6.97 -31.12
N ILE A 360 4.99 6.73 -29.83
CA ILE A 360 6.01 6.40 -28.84
C ILE A 360 6.47 4.95 -29.00
N PHE A 361 5.52 4.02 -29.16
CA PHE A 361 5.72 2.57 -29.19
C PHE A 361 5.07 1.93 -30.44
N PRO A 362 5.70 1.99 -31.62
CA PRO A 362 5.12 1.43 -32.86
C PRO A 362 4.81 -0.08 -32.79
N SER A 363 5.53 -0.83 -31.94
CA SER A 363 5.30 -2.25 -31.69
C SER A 363 4.09 -2.56 -30.81
N ALA A 364 3.51 -1.56 -30.13
CA ALA A 364 2.33 -1.75 -29.27
C ALA A 364 1.04 -2.08 -30.04
N HIS A 365 1.12 -2.18 -31.37
CA HIS A 365 -0.02 -2.51 -32.22
C HIS A 365 -0.64 -3.87 -31.92
N VAL A 366 0.12 -4.78 -31.32
CA VAL A 366 -0.38 -6.07 -30.82
C VAL A 366 -1.53 -5.94 -29.82
N TYR A 367 -1.67 -4.78 -29.15
CA TYR A 367 -2.74 -4.53 -28.19
C TYR A 367 -4.00 -3.90 -28.81
N TRP A 368 -4.02 -3.58 -30.11
CA TRP A 368 -5.14 -2.85 -30.75
C TRP A 368 -6.48 -3.52 -30.53
N TYR A 369 -6.55 -4.83 -30.80
CA TYR A 369 -7.77 -5.60 -30.63
C TYR A 369 -8.29 -5.54 -29.18
N GLN A 370 -7.39 -5.63 -28.20
CA GLN A 370 -7.73 -5.57 -26.78
C GLN A 370 -8.17 -4.16 -26.35
N ILE A 371 -7.54 -3.11 -26.89
CA ILE A 371 -7.94 -1.72 -26.61
C ILE A 371 -9.31 -1.41 -27.24
N LEU A 372 -9.54 -1.86 -28.48
CA LEU A 372 -10.81 -1.71 -29.19
C LEU A 372 -11.94 -2.45 -28.48
N SER A 373 -11.71 -3.71 -28.08
CA SER A 373 -12.71 -4.50 -27.36
C SER A 373 -13.10 -3.87 -26.02
N ARG A 374 -12.14 -3.31 -25.28
CA ARG A 374 -12.42 -2.52 -24.06
C ARG A 374 -13.31 -1.31 -24.35
N LYS A 375 -13.02 -0.54 -25.39
CA LYS A 375 -13.85 0.64 -25.75
C LYS A 375 -15.29 0.25 -26.09
N ILE A 376 -15.48 -0.87 -26.79
CA ILE A 376 -16.81 -1.41 -27.12
C ILE A 376 -17.51 -1.87 -25.84
N ASN A 377 -16.85 -2.70 -25.03
CA ASN A 377 -17.41 -3.23 -23.78
C ASN A 377 -17.81 -2.11 -22.82
N THR A 378 -16.99 -1.07 -22.65
CA THR A 378 -17.33 0.07 -21.78
C THR A 378 -18.53 0.85 -22.31
N LYS A 379 -18.67 1.04 -23.64
CA LYS A 379 -19.85 1.69 -24.24
C LYS A 379 -21.12 0.84 -24.06
N VAL A 380 -21.00 -0.48 -24.26
CA VAL A 380 -22.09 -1.44 -24.05
C VAL A 380 -22.51 -1.46 -22.58
N LEU A 381 -21.56 -1.58 -21.63
CA LEU A 381 -21.84 -1.52 -20.19
C LEU A 381 -22.48 -0.20 -19.79
N TYR A 382 -22.00 0.92 -20.32
CA TYR A 382 -22.59 2.24 -20.07
C TYR A 382 -24.04 2.30 -20.56
N TYR A 383 -24.33 1.77 -21.75
CA TYR A 383 -25.68 1.72 -22.30
C TYR A 383 -26.59 0.82 -21.45
N PHE A 384 -26.13 -0.37 -21.07
CA PHE A 384 -26.84 -1.28 -20.16
C PHE A 384 -27.11 -0.65 -18.79
N ASN A 385 -26.12 0.01 -18.18
CA ASN A 385 -26.29 0.68 -16.89
C ASN A 385 -27.25 1.87 -16.98
N ARG A 386 -27.21 2.63 -18.09
CA ARG A 386 -28.15 3.71 -18.36
C ARG A 386 -29.58 3.19 -18.55
N LEU A 387 -29.75 2.08 -19.27
CA LEU A 387 -31.03 1.36 -19.39
C LEU A 387 -31.52 0.87 -18.02
N LYS A 388 -30.66 0.23 -17.23
CA LYS A 388 -30.98 -0.25 -15.86
C LYS A 388 -31.42 0.89 -14.94
N ARG A 389 -30.78 2.06 -15.02
CA ARG A 389 -31.19 3.27 -14.28
C ARG A 389 -32.54 3.81 -14.77
N LYS A 390 -32.74 3.89 -16.09
CA LYS A 390 -34.04 4.30 -16.68
C LYS A 390 -35.18 3.36 -16.31
N LEU A 391 -34.92 2.04 -16.29
CA LEU A 391 -35.88 1.02 -15.88
C LEU A 391 -36.18 1.07 -14.37
N LYS A 392 -35.19 1.42 -13.54
CA LYS A 392 -35.40 1.68 -12.11
C LYS A 392 -36.13 2.99 -11.82
N SER A 393 -36.03 4.00 -12.69
CA SER A 393 -36.69 5.30 -12.53
C SER A 393 -38.08 5.38 -13.18
N SER A 394 -38.48 4.38 -13.98
CA SER A 394 -39.83 4.30 -14.53
C SER A 394 -40.77 3.63 -13.52
N SER A 395 -41.75 4.40 -13.02
CA SER A 395 -42.83 3.95 -12.11
C SER A 395 -43.62 2.74 -12.63
N VAL A 396 -43.59 2.51 -13.94
CA VAL A 396 -44.28 1.39 -14.61
C VAL A 396 -43.66 0.04 -14.26
N PHE A 397 -42.34 -0.07 -14.07
CA PHE A 397 -41.72 -1.38 -13.79
C PHE A 397 -41.91 -1.83 -12.34
N TYR A 398 -42.04 -0.89 -11.39
CA TYR A 398 -42.27 -1.21 -9.98
C TYR A 398 -43.70 -1.74 -9.73
N SER A 399 -44.69 -1.30 -10.54
CA SER A 399 -46.06 -1.83 -10.45
C SER A 399 -46.21 -3.19 -11.15
N THR A 400 -45.54 -3.40 -12.29
CA THR A 400 -45.57 -4.70 -13.00
C THR A 400 -44.79 -5.78 -12.25
N TYR A 401 -43.62 -5.46 -11.68
CA TYR A 401 -42.83 -6.42 -10.89
C TYR A 401 -43.54 -6.85 -9.61
N ASN A 402 -44.21 -5.93 -8.91
CA ASN A 402 -45.00 -6.27 -7.71
C ASN A 402 -46.32 -7.00 -8.05
N SER A 403 -46.94 -6.72 -9.20
CA SER A 403 -48.14 -7.45 -9.65
C SER A 403 -47.82 -8.91 -10.02
N ILE A 404 -46.67 -9.16 -10.65
CA ILE A 404 -46.23 -10.53 -10.98
C ILE A 404 -45.81 -11.29 -9.71
N ARG A 405 -45.16 -10.62 -8.75
CA ARG A 405 -44.74 -11.25 -7.49
C ARG A 405 -45.92 -11.61 -6.57
N GLY A 406 -47.02 -10.85 -6.62
CA GLY A 406 -48.27 -11.16 -5.92
C GLY A 406 -49.14 -12.21 -6.61
N MET A 407 -48.83 -12.61 -7.85
CA MET A 407 -49.51 -13.70 -8.56
C MET A 407 -48.80 -15.07 -8.38
N ILE A 408 -47.58 -15.07 -7.82
CA ILE A 408 -46.73 -16.28 -7.64
C ILE A 408 -46.59 -16.64 -6.15
N SER A 409 -47.18 -15.87 -5.25
CA SER A 409 -47.47 -16.23 -3.85
C SER A 409 -48.95 -16.59 -3.72
#